data_AF-A0A7W0SLD5-F1
#
_entry.id   AF-A0A7W0SLD5-F1
#
_cell.length_a   1.000
_cell.length_b   1.000
_cell.length_c   1.000
_cell.angle_alpha   90.00
_cell.angle_beta   90.00
_cell.angle_gamma   90.00
#
_symmetry.space_group_name_H-M   'P 1'
#
loop_
_entity.id
_entity.type
_entity.pdbx_description
1 polymer ?
#
loop_
_entity_poly.entity_id
_entity_poly.type
_entity_poly.pdbx_seq_one_letter_code
_entity_poly.pdbx_strand_id
1 'polypeptide(L)' 'YDADGTLVSRNDNWPSNQAEEIKATLPPANDLESAIVATLPPGSYTALVHDINHATGVGLVEVYNLEL' A
#
# COMPACT_ATOMS: atom_id res chain seq x y z
N TYR A 1 -5.41 1.38 7.55
CA TYR A 1 -5.90 1.71 8.90
C TYR A 1 -6.29 0.43 9.62
N ASP A 2 -6.01 0.34 10.92
CA ASP A 2 -6.50 -0.76 11.76
C ASP A 2 -7.95 -0.51 12.22
N ALA A 3 -8.48 -1.43 13.04
CA ALA A 3 -9.85 -1.38 13.54
C ALA A 3 -10.14 -0.14 14.42
N ASP A 4 -9.11 0.46 15.02
CA ASP A 4 -9.22 1.67 15.85
C ASP A 4 -9.10 2.96 15.02
N GLY A 5 -8.90 2.84 13.70
CA GLY A 5 -8.69 3.97 12.80
C GLY A 5 -7.27 4.54 12.88
N THR A 6 -6.31 3.78 13.40
CA THR A 6 -4.89 4.17 13.42
C THR A 6 -4.25 3.89 12.06
N LEU A 7 -3.40 4.81 11.60
CA LEU A 7 -2.64 4.63 10.36
C LEU A 7 -1.57 3.56 10.57
N VAL A 8 -1.64 2.49 9.77
CA VAL A 8 -0.65 1.39 9.78
C VAL A 8 0.53 1.69 8.87
N SER A 9 0.26 2.07 7.62
CA SER A 9 1.26 2.49 6.64
C SER A 9 0.61 3.36 5.57
N ARG A 10 1.44 4.11 4.84
CA ARG A 10 1.09 4.93 3.69
C ARG A 10 2.24 4.92 2.71
N ASN A 11 1.91 4.93 1.42
CA ASN A 11 2.86 5.10 0.34
C ASN A 11 2.17 5.90 -0.79
N ASP A 12 2.96 6.65 -1.56
CA ASP A 12 2.52 7.42 -2.73
C ASP A 12 3.31 6.92 -3.95
N ASN A 13 4.64 7.02 -3.87
CA ASN A 13 5.57 6.41 -4.80
C ASN A 13 6.27 5.22 -4.12
N TRP A 14 6.17 4.02 -4.70
CA TRP A 14 6.65 2.78 -4.05
C TRP A 14 8.12 2.84 -3.57
N PRO A 15 9.08 3.51 -4.26
CA PRO A 15 10.46 3.56 -3.79
C PRO A 15 10.69 4.49 -2.57
N SER A 16 9.68 5.23 -2.12
CA SER A 16 9.88 6.33 -1.17
C SER A 16 10.25 5.89 0.26
N ASN A 17 9.60 4.86 0.81
CA ASN A 17 9.76 4.47 2.21
C ASN A 17 9.97 2.97 2.47
N GLN A 18 9.64 2.10 1.52
CA GLN A 18 9.74 0.64 1.67
C GLN A 18 10.40 -0.01 0.43
N ALA A 19 11.35 0.69 -0.20
CA ALA A 19 11.89 0.27 -1.49
C ALA A 19 12.52 -1.13 -1.46
N GLU A 20 13.27 -1.45 -0.42
CA GLU A 20 13.97 -2.73 -0.33
C GLU A 20 13.00 -3.88 -0.03
N GLU A 21 12.02 -3.67 0.85
CA GLU A 21 10.97 -4.64 1.14
C GLU A 21 10.08 -4.91 -0.08
N ILE A 22 9.70 -3.86 -0.80
CA ILE A 22 8.85 -3.97 -2.00
C ILE A 22 9.62 -4.66 -3.14
N LYS A 23 10.90 -4.33 -3.36
CA LYS A 23 11.76 -5.03 -4.36
C LYS A 23 11.89 -6.52 -4.11
N ALA A 24 11.86 -6.95 -2.85
CA ALA A 24 11.93 -8.36 -2.47
C ALA A 24 10.61 -9.12 -2.72
N THR A 25 9.55 -8.44 -3.17
CA THR A 25 8.20 -9.00 -3.32
C THR A 25 7.72 -8.86 -4.77
N LEU A 26 6.68 -8.03 -4.99
CA LEU A 26 6.11 -7.72 -6.28
C LEU A 26 6.15 -6.19 -6.47
N PRO A 27 7.30 -5.62 -6.89
CA PRO A 27 7.41 -4.18 -7.09
C PRO A 27 6.50 -3.74 -8.26
N PRO A 28 5.80 -2.59 -8.14
CA PRO A 28 5.12 -1.97 -9.27
C PRO A 28 6.08 -1.64 -10.41
N ALA A 29 5.57 -1.61 -11.63
CA ALA A 29 6.40 -1.33 -12.81
C ALA A 29 6.72 0.16 -12.95
N ASN A 30 5.87 1.05 -12.42
CA ASN A 30 6.06 2.49 -12.45
C ASN A 30 6.36 3.02 -11.04
N ASP A 31 7.43 3.81 -10.92
CA ASP A 31 7.86 4.41 -9.66
C ASP A 31 6.82 5.34 -9.01
N LEU A 32 5.84 5.82 -9.80
CA LEU A 32 4.72 6.65 -9.34
C LEU A 32 3.52 5.84 -8.83
N GLU A 33 3.58 4.51 -8.86
CA GLU A 33 2.55 3.67 -8.26
C GLU A 33 2.81 3.47 -6.78
N SER A 34 1.74 3.36 -6.00
CA SER A 34 1.81 3.10 -4.57
C SER A 34 1.87 1.60 -4.29
N ALA A 35 2.73 1.19 -3.37
CA ALA A 35 2.73 -0.16 -2.81
C ALA A 35 3.07 -0.15 -1.32
N ILE A 36 2.51 -1.10 -0.58
CA ILE A 36 2.74 -1.28 0.85
C ILE A 36 2.96 -2.77 1.09
N VAL A 37 4.07 -3.11 1.74
CA VAL A 37 4.31 -4.44 2.32
C VAL A 37 4.15 -4.32 3.82
N ALA A 38 3.30 -5.14 4.43
CA ALA A 38 3.09 -5.10 5.87
C ALA A 38 2.79 -6.50 6.43
N THR A 39 3.38 -6.81 7.58
CA THR A 39 2.97 -7.95 8.39
C THR A 39 1.83 -7.51 9.31
N LEU A 40 0.63 -8.02 9.06
CA LEU A 40 -0.57 -7.64 9.79
C LEU A 40 -0.93 -8.74 10.81
N PRO A 41 -1.04 -8.43 12.10
CA PRO A 41 -1.71 -9.30 13.06
C PRO A 41 -3.14 -9.63 12.61
N PRO A 42 -3.73 -10.74 13.07
CA PRO A 42 -5.13 -11.04 12.77
C PRO A 42 -6.06 -9.90 13.19
N GLY A 43 -6.86 -9.40 12.25
CA GLY A 43 -7.76 -8.28 12.49
C GLY A 43 -8.37 -7.74 11.19
N SER A 44 -9.29 -6.78 11.34
CA SER A 44 -9.88 -6.07 10.21
C SER A 44 -9.06 -4.85 9.87
N TYR A 45 -8.82 -4.64 8.57
CA TYR A 45 -8.05 -3.51 8.05
C TYR A 45 -8.79 -2.86 6.88
N THR A 46 -8.63 -1.54 6.78
CA THR A 46 -9.16 -0.75 5.66
C THR A 46 -8.00 -0.12 4.89
N ALA A 47 -7.94 -0.40 3.58
CA ALA A 47 -7.12 0.33 2.63
C ALA A 47 -7.90 1.55 2.11
N LEU A 48 -7.27 2.73 2.16
CA LEU A 48 -7.81 3.96 1.59
C LEU A 48 -6.97 4.31 0.36
N VAL A 49 -7.62 4.48 -0.78
CA VAL A 49 -6.96 4.90 -2.03
C VAL A 49 -7.58 6.22 -2.47
N HIS A 50 -6.72 7.20 -2.73
CA HIS A 50 -7.13 8.51 -3.21
C HIS A 50 -6.00 9.13 -4.04
N ASP A 51 -6.36 10.03 -4.94
CA ASP A 51 -5.40 10.89 -5.64
C ASP A 51 -4.79 11.91 -4.66
N ILE A 52 -3.50 12.22 -4.80
CA ILE A 52 -2.78 13.15 -3.92
C ILE A 52 -3.34 14.58 -3.98
N ASN A 53 -3.93 14.96 -5.11
CA ASN A 53 -4.58 16.25 -5.33
C ASN A 53 -6.11 16.18 -5.16
N HIS A 54 -6.65 15.07 -4.64
CA HIS A 54 -8.08 14.82 -4.48
C HIS A 54 -8.89 14.88 -5.78
N ALA A 55 -8.26 14.55 -6.92
CA ALA A 55 -8.98 14.37 -8.17
C ALA A 55 -9.86 13.11 -8.16
N THR A 56 -10.86 13.07 -9.03
CA THR A 56 -11.70 11.89 -9.27
C THR A 56 -11.14 11.05 -10.41
N GLY A 57 -11.38 9.74 -10.36
CA GLY A 57 -10.89 8.80 -11.36
C GLY A 57 -11.23 7.35 -11.01
N VAL A 58 -10.61 6.43 -11.73
CA VAL A 58 -10.70 4.99 -11.45
C VAL A 58 -9.41 4.55 -10.78
N GLY A 59 -9.51 3.96 -9.59
CA GLY A 59 -8.38 3.32 -8.90
C GLY A 59 -8.53 1.80 -8.94
N LEU A 60 -7.43 1.10 -9.19
CA LEU A 60 -7.33 -0.34 -9.02
C LEU A 60 -6.63 -0.62 -7.69
N VAL A 61 -7.14 -1.59 -6.94
CA VAL A 61 -6.52 -2.06 -5.70
C VAL A 61 -6.41 -3.58 -5.78
N GLU A 62 -5.20 -4.07 -5.57
CA GLU A 62 -4.90 -5.49 -5.52
C GLU A 62 -4.29 -5.82 -4.16
N VAL A 63 -4.66 -6.98 -3.62
CA VAL A 63 -4.16 -7.47 -2.33
C VAL A 63 -3.62 -8.86 -2.53
N TYR A 64 -2.37 -9.05 -2.16
CA TYR A 64 -1.67 -10.32 -2.26
C TYR A 64 -1.30 -10.80 -0.86
N ASN A 65 -1.50 -12.09 -0.61
CA ASN A 65 -0.89 -12.75 0.54
C ASN A 65 0.51 -13.20 0.10
N LEU A 66 1.53 -12.63 0.71
CA LEU A 66 2.93 -12.94 0.40
C LEU A 66 3.43 -13.98 1.40
N GLU A 67 3.93 -15.10 0.90
CA GLU A 67 4.66 -16.08 1.71
C GLU A 67 6.13 -15.63 1.79
N LEU A 68 6.47 -14.93 2.87
CA LEU A 68 7.81 -14.40 3.17
C LEU A 68 8.52 -15.22 4.25
#